data_AF-A0A358QZU1-F1
#
_entry.id   AF-A0A358QZU1-F1
#
_cell.length_a   1.000
_cell.length_b   1.000
_cell.length_c   1.000
_cell.angle_alpha   90.00
_cell.angle_beta   90.00
_cell.angle_gamma   90.00
#
_symmetry.space_group_name_H-M   'P 1'
#
loop_
_entity.id
_entity.type
_entity.pdbx_description
1 polymer ?
#
loop_
_entity_poly.entity_id
_entity_poly.type
_entity_poly.pdbx_seq_one_letter_code
_entity_poly.pdbx_strand_id
1 'polypeptide(L)' 'MGVPKLDSPEEEIKRWVNHIALICLSEEFQTLKKELETIYSKSNIEDFRTMAFQDALYAFLAQEEENISISSGRG' A
#
# COMPACT_ATOMS: atom_id res chain seq x y z
N MET A 1 -25.73 -16.88 -21.23
CA MET A 1 -24.49 -17.13 -20.46
C MET A 1 -23.64 -15.88 -20.57
N GLY A 2 -23.58 -15.07 -19.51
CA GLY A 2 -22.77 -13.85 -19.48
C GLY A 2 -21.31 -14.24 -19.43
N VAL A 3 -20.51 -13.74 -20.36
CA VAL A 3 -19.05 -13.85 -20.32
C VAL A 3 -18.57 -13.34 -18.95
N PRO A 4 -17.68 -14.06 -18.24
CA PRO A 4 -17.08 -13.51 -17.05
C PRO A 4 -16.33 -12.26 -17.49
N LYS A 5 -16.76 -11.10 -16.99
CA LYS A 5 -16.01 -9.86 -17.10
C LYS A 5 -14.71 -10.10 -16.36
N LEU A 6 -13.69 -10.59 -17.07
CA LEU A 6 -12.32 -10.40 -16.67
C LEU A 6 -12.19 -8.88 -16.57
N ASP A 7 -12.21 -8.38 -15.33
CA ASP A 7 -11.95 -6.98 -15.02
C ASP A 7 -10.74 -6.61 -15.88
N SER A 8 -10.92 -5.70 -16.83
CA SER A 8 -9.84 -5.37 -17.76
C SER A 8 -8.64 -4.90 -16.95
N PRO A 9 -7.39 -5.11 -17.40
CA PRO A 9 -6.21 -4.69 -16.64
C PRO A 9 -6.26 -3.21 -16.20
N GLU A 10 -6.97 -2.35 -16.93
CA GLU A 10 -7.29 -0.98 -16.51
C GLU A 10 -8.17 -0.87 -15.25
N GLU A 11 -9.19 -1.71 -15.10
CA GLU A 11 -10.07 -1.73 -13.92
C GLU A 11 -9.31 -2.20 -12.68
N GLU A 12 -8.43 -3.19 -12.82
CA GLU A 12 -7.53 -3.60 -11.74
C GLU A 12 -6.58 -2.47 -11.36
N ILE A 13 -5.91 -1.83 -12.33
CA ILE A 13 -5.03 -0.68 -12.06
C ILE A 13 -5.81 0.44 -11.36
N LYS A 14 -7.04 0.75 -11.79
CA LYS A 14 -7.89 1.75 -11.13
C LYS A 14 -8.22 1.37 -9.69
N ARG A 15 -8.54 0.11 -9.41
CA ARG A 15 -8.78 -0.38 -8.04
C ARG A 15 -7.53 -0.21 -7.19
N TRP A 16 -6.36 -0.65 -7.68
CA TRP A 16 -5.09 -0.50 -6.98
C TRP A 16 -4.72 0.96 -6.72
N VAL A 17 -4.88 1.85 -7.71
CA VAL A 17 -4.59 3.29 -7.55
C VAL A 17 -5.53 3.94 -6.55
N ASN A 18 -6.83 3.65 -6.61
CA ASN A 18 -7.81 4.18 -5.67
C ASN A 18 -7.51 3.70 -4.25
N HIS A 19 -7.11 2.43 -4.12
CA HIS A 19 -6.71 1.84 -2.86
C HIS A 19 -5.45 2.45 -2.28
N ILE A 20 -4.40 2.61 -3.09
CA ILE A 20 -3.17 3.33 -2.72
C ILE A 20 -3.48 4.78 -2.29
N ALA A 21 -4.42 5.44 -2.99
CA ALA A 21 -4.85 6.78 -2.63
C ALA A 21 -5.54 6.81 -1.26
N LEU A 22 -6.40 5.84 -0.96
CA LEU A 22 -7.02 5.70 0.37
C LEU A 22 -5.99 5.45 1.47
N ILE A 23 -5.00 4.59 1.22
CA ILE A 23 -3.88 4.36 2.14
C ILE A 23 -3.12 5.67 2.39
N CYS A 24 -2.78 6.41 1.32
CA CYS A 24 -2.08 7.69 1.44
C CYS A 24 -2.88 8.75 2.23
N LEU A 25 -4.21 8.68 2.18
CA LEU A 25 -5.10 9.58 2.92
C LEU A 25 -5.29 9.16 4.39
N SER A 26 -4.95 7.92 4.76
CA SER A 26 -5.04 7.44 6.15
C SER A 26 -4.05 8.15 7.06
N GLU A 27 -4.50 8.54 8.26
CA GLU A 27 -3.64 9.14 9.28
C GLU A 27 -2.56 8.17 9.77
N GLU A 28 -2.84 6.87 9.81
CA GLU A 28 -1.88 5.85 10.22
C GLU A 28 -0.70 5.79 9.24
N PHE A 29 -0.99 5.83 7.94
CA PHE A 29 0.03 5.86 6.91
C PHE A 29 0.87 7.14 6.98
N GLN A 30 0.23 8.31 7.12
CA GLN A 30 0.94 9.57 7.23
C GLN A 30 1.82 9.63 8.48
N THR A 31 1.37 9.06 9.59
CA THR A 31 2.13 8.97 10.84
C THR A 31 3.34 8.06 10.66
N LEU A 32 3.15 6.85 10.13
CA LEU A 32 4.24 5.89 9.88
C LEU A 32 5.27 6.47 8.92
N LYS A 33 4.83 7.08 7.81
CA LYS A 33 5.69 7.76 6.85
C LYS A 33 6.55 8.82 7.55
N LYS A 34 5.95 9.66 8.40
CA LYS A 34 6.66 10.75 9.08
C LYS A 34 7.67 10.25 10.11
N GLU A 35 7.36 9.14 10.80
CA GLU A 35 8.30 8.46 11.68
C GLU A 35 9.48 7.89 10.88
N LEU A 36 9.22 7.19 9.78
CA LEU A 36 10.25 6.68 8.87
C LEU A 36 11.10 7.82 8.28
N GLU A 37 10.50 8.92 7.83
CA GLU A 37 11.22 10.12 7.38
C GLU A 37 12.16 10.66 8.46
N THR A 38 11.70 10.67 9.71
CA THR A 38 12.52 11.12 10.86
C THR A 38 13.67 10.17 11.16
N ILE A 39 13.46 8.86 10.98
CA ILE A 39 14.49 7.83 11.17
C ILE A 39 15.52 7.94 10.05
N TYR A 40 15.10 7.90 8.78
CA TYR A 40 16.01 7.94 7.64
C TYR A 40 16.73 9.30 7.49
N SER A 41 16.10 10.40 7.89
CA SER A 41 16.76 11.71 7.96
C SER A 41 17.93 11.72 8.94
N LYS A 42 17.93 10.88 9.98
CA LYS A 42 19.06 10.74 10.92
C LYS A 42 20.15 9.81 10.37
N SER A 43 19.83 8.99 9.37
CA SER A 43 20.73 8.00 8.78
C SER A 43 21.51 8.50 7.57
N ASN A 44 21.40 9.79 7.20
CA ASN A 44 22.09 10.42 6.07
C ASN A 44 21.86 9.70 4.72
N ILE A 45 20.66 9.17 4.53
CA ILE A 45 20.25 8.51 3.28
C ILE A 45 19.74 9.57 2.30
N GLU A 46 20.27 9.58 1.07
CA GLU A 46 19.74 10.38 -0.03
C GLU A 46 18.32 9.89 -0.39
N ASP A 47 17.40 10.81 -0.71
CA ASP A 47 16.00 10.48 -0.99
C ASP A 47 15.24 9.79 0.16
N PHE A 48 15.62 10.07 1.42
CA PHE A 48 14.98 9.53 2.62
C PHE A 48 13.45 9.63 2.65
N ARG A 49 12.85 10.64 2.01
CA ARG A 49 11.38 10.78 1.91
C ARG A 49 10.75 9.76 0.98
N THR A 50 11.41 9.48 -0.15
CA THR A 50 10.97 8.49 -1.13
C THR A 50 11.09 7.09 -0.54
N MET A 51 12.19 6.82 0.17
CA MET A 51 12.41 5.55 0.86
C MET A 51 11.38 5.35 1.98
N ALA A 52 11.15 6.36 2.83
CA ALA A 52 10.11 6.32 3.86
C ALA A 52 8.72 6.06 3.30
N PHE A 53 8.40 6.68 2.17
CA PHE A 53 7.12 6.48 1.50
C PHE A 53 6.99 5.06 0.94
N GLN A 54 8.02 4.54 0.26
CA GLN A 54 8.00 3.16 -0.24
C GLN A 54 7.89 2.15 0.90
N ASP A 55 8.70 2.27 1.95
CA ASP A 55 8.65 1.34 3.08
C ASP A 55 7.31 1.38 3.80
N ALA A 56 6.75 2.56 4.03
CA ALA A 56 5.40 2.70 4.58
C ALA A 56 4.37 2.03 3.66
N LEU A 57 4.43 2.27 2.35
CA LEU A 57 3.45 1.73 1.40
C LEU A 57 3.54 0.21 1.32
N TYR A 58 4.75 -0.34 1.26
CA TYR A 58 4.97 -1.78 1.26
C TYR A 58 4.50 -2.42 2.56
N ALA A 59 4.73 -1.80 3.73
CA ALA A 59 4.24 -2.32 5.00
C ALA A 59 2.71 -2.42 5.04
N PHE A 60 2.00 -1.39 4.54
CA PHE A 60 0.55 -1.39 4.47
C PHE A 60 0.00 -2.38 3.43
N LEU A 61 0.61 -2.44 2.24
CA LEU A 61 0.23 -3.40 1.20
C LEU A 61 0.46 -4.85 1.65
N ALA A 62 1.60 -5.13 2.30
CA ALA A 62 1.93 -6.47 2.80
C ALA A 62 1.00 -6.92 3.93
N GLN A 63 0.63 -6.02 4.85
CA GLN A 63 -0.40 -6.31 5.87
C GLN A 63 -1.74 -6.67 5.22
N GLU A 64 -2.08 -6.02 4.12
CA GLU A 64 -3.35 -6.24 3.46
C GLU A 64 -3.38 -7.53 2.65
N GLU A 65 -2.29 -7.87 1.95
CA GLU A 65 -2.12 -9.18 1.30
C GLU A 65 -2.20 -10.33 2.33
N GLU A 66 -1.62 -10.15 3.52
CA GLU A 66 -1.72 -11.10 4.62
C GLU A 66 -3.17 -11.23 5.11
N ASN A 67 -3.91 -10.13 5.22
CA ASN A 67 -5.31 -10.14 5.65
C ASN A 67 -6.24 -10.79 4.60
N ILE A 68 -5.98 -10.57 3.30
CA ILE A 68 -6.70 -11.22 2.20
C ILE A 68 -6.47 -12.74 2.23
N SER A 69 -5.23 -13.17 2.45
CA SER A 69 -4.86 -14.59 2.49
C SER A 69 -5.38 -15.33 3.74
N ILE A 70 -5.57 -14.65 4.88
CA ILE A 70 -6.22 -15.24 6.06
C ILE A 70 -7.74 -15.43 5.84
N SER A 71 -8.39 -14.57 5.05
CA SER A 71 -9.83 -14.70 4.74
C SER A 71 -10.15 -15.89 3.83
N SER A 72 -9.19 -16.32 3.00
CA SER A 72 -9.37 -17.43 2.05
C SER A 72 -9.11 -18.82 2.66
N GLY A 73 -8.75 -18.89 3.95
CA GLY A 73 -8.49 -20.13 4.70
C GLY A 73 -9.66 -20.64 5.55
N ARG A 74 -10.86 -20.06 5.42
CA ARG A 74 -12.11 -20.61 6.01
C ARG A 74 -13.13 -20.85 4.90
N GLY A 75 -12.88 -21.87 4.09
CA GLY A 75 -13.81 -22.45 3.12
C GLY A 75 -13.91 -23.95 3.31
#